data_AF-A0A1V5ZGD2-F1
#
_entry.id   AF-A0A1V5ZGD2-F1
#
_cell.length_a   1.000
_cell.length_b   1.000
_cell.length_c   1.000
_cell.angle_alpha   90.00
_cell.angle_beta   90.00
_cell.angle_gamma   90.00
#
_symmetry.space_group_name_H-M   'P 1'
#
loop_
_entity.id
_entity.type
_entity.pdbx_description
1 polymer ?
#
loop_
_entity_poly.entity_id
_entity_poly.type
_entity_poly.pdbx_seq_one_letter_code
_entity_poly.pdbx_strand_id
1 'polypeptide(L)'
;MNFLQPYMPVVTLIGELTILAVLSILILGFVLLILTVLSIRSDKLLFPRFMRAGLLFLDGMMRGMFRLFGFEDNDFLKILVTLQNTLNRKAFMAVPVEERAVFMPQCLRSNACPAHLHDEGLKCRECGLCKVGEGKRLLELLGYRVFIVPGSSFIKRMIKRYRPKAIIGIGCLIEVKEGIEMSSQIDIVAMGVVNTSDGCVETSADWDEVFRTAILGIPPEKIPEELNKYSNN
;
A
#
# COMPACT_ATOMS: atom_id res chain seq x y z
N MET A 1 57.64 19.26 0.20
CA MET A 1 56.96 19.43 -1.10
C MET A 1 57.55 18.37 -2.03
N ASN A 2 56.92 17.32 -2.53
CA ASN A 2 55.52 16.92 -2.68
C ASN A 2 55.44 15.39 -2.57
N PHE A 3 54.90 14.85 -1.47
CA PHE A 3 54.70 13.40 -1.28
C PHE A 3 53.61 12.79 -2.19
N LEU A 4 53.03 13.62 -3.06
CA LEU A 4 51.77 13.36 -3.74
C LEU A 4 51.91 13.01 -5.22
N GLN A 5 53.10 13.23 -5.78
CA GLN A 5 53.41 13.07 -7.20
C GLN A 5 53.18 11.66 -7.77
N PRO A 6 53.46 10.54 -7.06
CA PRO A 6 53.29 9.20 -7.65
C PRO A 6 51.84 8.70 -7.66
N TYR A 7 50.93 9.30 -6.88
CA TYR A 7 49.51 8.89 -6.88
C TYR A 7 48.63 9.74 -7.78
N MET A 8 49.10 10.93 -8.21
CA MET A 8 48.35 11.80 -9.12
C MET A 8 47.79 11.06 -10.35
N PRO A 9 48.52 10.17 -11.05
CA PRO A 9 47.97 9.42 -12.18
C PRO A 9 46.85 8.44 -11.78
N VAL A 10 46.91 7.89 -10.57
CA VAL A 10 45.89 6.96 -10.06
C VAL A 10 44.61 7.73 -9.71
N VAL A 11 44.75 8.88 -9.05
CA VAL A 11 43.61 9.74 -8.69
C VAL A 11 42.92 10.30 -9.94
N THR A 12 43.68 10.70 -10.96
CA THR A 12 43.10 11.18 -12.23
C THR A 12 42.39 10.08 -12.99
N LEU A 13 42.92 8.85 -12.99
CA LEU A 13 42.29 7.69 -13.63
C LEU A 13 40.95 7.34 -12.97
N ILE A 14 40.90 7.32 -11.62
CA ILE A 14 39.67 7.09 -10.87
C ILE A 14 38.65 8.21 -11.13
N GLY A 15 39.11 9.46 -11.19
CA GLY A 15 38.28 10.62 -11.53
C GLY A 15 37.67 10.53 -12.93
N GLU A 16 38.45 10.16 -13.93
CA GLU A 16 37.98 10.00 -15.30
C GLU A 16 36.96 8.86 -15.43
N LEU A 17 37.24 7.71 -14.81
CA LEU A 17 36.32 6.57 -14.78
C LEU A 17 35.00 6.91 -14.08
N THR A 18 35.04 7.65 -12.97
CA THR A 18 33.83 8.05 -12.25
C THR A 18 32.99 9.03 -13.07
N ILE A 19 33.61 10.01 -13.73
CA ILE A 19 32.91 10.96 -14.62
C ILE A 19 32.28 10.22 -15.81
N LEU A 20 33.00 9.29 -16.44
CA LEU A 20 32.48 8.48 -17.54
C LEU A 20 31.30 7.60 -17.08
N ALA A 21 31.41 6.97 -15.90
CA ALA A 21 30.33 6.19 -15.31
C ALA A 21 29.08 7.06 -15.08
N VAL A 22 29.23 8.24 -14.46
CA VAL A 22 28.11 9.16 -14.22
C VAL A 22 27.48 9.63 -15.54
N LEU A 23 28.29 10.02 -16.54
CA LEU A 23 27.79 10.43 -17.85
C LEU A 23 27.05 9.29 -18.55
N SER A 24 27.57 8.07 -18.52
CA SER A 24 26.90 6.90 -19.13
C SER A 24 25.55 6.61 -18.48
N ILE A 25 25.44 6.73 -17.15
CA ILE A 25 24.17 6.56 -16.43
C ILE A 25 23.18 7.65 -16.83
N LEU A 26 23.62 8.91 -16.92
CA LEU A 26 22.77 10.03 -17.35
C LEU A 26 22.27 9.86 -18.79
N ILE A 27 23.15 9.45 -19.71
CA ILE A 27 22.81 9.19 -21.12
C ILE A 27 21.82 8.03 -21.21
N LEU A 28 22.08 6.92 -20.50
CA LEU A 28 21.17 5.77 -20.45
C LEU A 28 19.79 6.17 -19.92
N GLY A 29 19.72 6.96 -18.85
CA GLY A 29 18.47 7.48 -18.30
C GLY A 29 17.71 8.36 -19.30
N PHE A 30 18.41 9.23 -20.03
CA PHE A 30 17.81 10.08 -21.05
C PHE A 30 17.27 9.28 -22.24
N VAL A 31 18.02 8.26 -22.70
CA VAL A 31 17.59 7.34 -23.77
C VAL A 31 16.34 6.56 -23.33
N LEU A 32 16.32 6.01 -22.11
CA LEU A 32 15.14 5.30 -21.58
C LEU A 32 13.91 6.20 -21.46
N LEU A 33 14.10 7.46 -21.05
CA LEU A 33 13.03 8.44 -20.97
C LEU A 33 12.47 8.78 -22.37
N ILE A 34 13.33 9.02 -23.36
CA ILE A 34 12.93 9.23 -24.75
C ILE A 34 12.17 8.01 -25.29
N LEU A 35 12.70 6.80 -25.09
CA LEU A 35 12.05 5.57 -25.54
C LEU A 35 10.67 5.40 -24.89
N THR A 36 10.53 5.73 -23.61
CA THR A 36 9.26 5.67 -22.89
C THR A 36 8.25 6.67 -23.47
N VAL A 37 8.66 7.92 -23.68
CA VAL A 37 7.81 8.97 -24.26
C VAL A 37 7.40 8.64 -25.70
N LEU A 38 8.34 8.17 -26.54
CA LEU A 38 8.07 7.76 -27.92
C LEU A 38 7.17 6.52 -27.98
N SER A 39 7.34 5.57 -27.06
CA SER A 39 6.50 4.37 -26.94
C SER A 39 5.06 4.73 -26.55
N ILE A 40 4.86 5.64 -25.59
CA ILE A 40 3.52 6.14 -25.20
C ILE A 40 2.85 6.90 -26.35
N ARG A 41 3.62 7.66 -27.14
CA ARG A 41 3.11 8.44 -28.29
C ARG A 41 2.69 7.59 -29.49
N SER A 42 3.23 6.38 -29.64
CA SER A 42 3.13 5.64 -30.90
C SER A 42 2.05 4.56 -30.92
N ASP A 43 1.31 4.32 -29.82
CA ASP A 43 0.32 3.22 -29.59
C ASP A 43 0.83 1.79 -29.88
N LYS A 44 2.03 1.67 -30.44
CA LYS A 44 2.81 0.45 -30.60
C LYS A 44 3.67 0.34 -29.35
N LEU A 45 3.14 -0.37 -28.35
CA LEU A 45 3.93 -0.95 -27.27
C LEU A 45 5.00 -1.85 -27.91
N LEU A 46 6.13 -1.26 -28.31
CA LEU A 46 7.31 -1.95 -28.84
C LEU A 46 7.87 -2.81 -27.71
N PHE A 47 7.30 -4.01 -27.63
CA PHE A 47 7.69 -5.12 -26.78
C PHE A 47 7.37 -4.99 -25.27
N PRO A 48 6.14 -5.38 -24.87
CA PRO A 48 5.81 -5.67 -23.47
C PRO A 48 6.80 -6.63 -22.79
N ARG A 49 7.52 -7.46 -23.55
CA ARG A 49 8.51 -8.43 -23.04
C ARG A 49 9.85 -7.80 -22.63
N PHE A 50 10.38 -6.82 -23.38
CA PHE A 50 11.66 -6.19 -23.04
C PHE A 50 11.50 -5.26 -21.83
N MET A 51 10.41 -4.48 -21.80
CA MET A 51 10.07 -3.66 -20.64
C MET A 51 9.84 -4.48 -19.38
N ARG A 52 9.16 -5.63 -19.49
CA ARG A 52 9.02 -6.57 -18.36
C ARG A 52 10.36 -7.12 -17.89
N ALA A 53 11.26 -7.49 -18.81
CA ALA A 53 12.59 -7.97 -18.45
C ALA A 53 13.42 -6.90 -17.72
N GLY A 54 13.39 -5.65 -18.18
CA GLY A 54 14.04 -4.52 -17.51
C GLY A 54 13.45 -4.25 -16.11
N LEU A 55 12.12 -4.30 -15.98
CA LEU A 55 11.45 -4.11 -14.69
C LEU A 55 11.75 -5.24 -13.71
N LEU A 56 11.79 -6.50 -14.18
CA LEU A 56 12.19 -7.66 -13.38
C LEU A 56 13.66 -7.58 -12.95
N PHE A 57 14.53 -7.12 -13.85
CA PHE A 57 15.94 -6.95 -13.56
C PHE A 57 16.17 -5.88 -12.49
N LEU A 58 15.47 -4.74 -12.59
CA LEU A 58 15.52 -3.68 -11.58
C LEU A 58 14.96 -4.17 -10.24
N ASP A 59 13.82 -4.86 -10.22
CA ASP A 59 13.26 -5.45 -8.99
C ASP A 59 14.25 -6.44 -8.35
N GLY A 60 14.84 -7.32 -9.16
CA GLY A 60 15.86 -8.27 -8.71
C GLY A 60 17.13 -7.59 -8.19
N MET A 61 17.59 -6.53 -8.86
CA MET A 61 18.75 -5.73 -8.44
C MET A 61 18.47 -5.02 -7.12
N MET A 62 17.31 -4.37 -6.99
CA MET A 62 16.87 -3.70 -5.75
C MET A 62 16.77 -4.71 -4.60
N ARG A 63 16.11 -5.86 -4.80
CA ARG A 63 16.03 -6.93 -3.78
C ARG A 63 17.39 -7.51 -3.41
N GLY A 64 18.29 -7.64 -4.38
CA GLY A 64 19.67 -8.06 -4.15
C GLY A 64 20.43 -7.07 -3.28
N MET A 65 20.34 -5.78 -3.60
CA MET A 65 20.93 -4.69 -2.80
C MET A 65 20.34 -4.64 -1.39
N PHE A 66 19.01 -4.70 -1.24
CA PHE A 66 18.37 -4.69 0.07
C PHE A 66 18.79 -5.87 0.95
N ARG A 67 18.90 -7.08 0.38
CA ARG A 67 19.41 -8.25 1.10
C ARG A 67 20.89 -8.09 1.51
N LEU A 68 21.71 -7.46 0.67
CA LEU A 68 23.11 -7.14 1.01
C LEU A 68 23.22 -6.16 2.19
N PHE A 69 22.26 -5.24 2.34
CA PHE A 69 22.15 -4.32 3.47
C PHE A 69 21.39 -4.91 4.68
N GLY A 70 20.98 -6.18 4.64
CA GLY A 70 20.32 -6.86 5.76
C GLY A 70 18.81 -6.60 5.90
N PHE A 71 18.16 -6.03 4.87
CA PHE A 71 16.71 -5.83 4.86
C PHE A 71 15.98 -7.07 4.35
N GLU A 72 14.91 -7.48 5.05
CA GLU A 72 14.01 -8.52 4.56
C GLU A 72 13.07 -7.94 3.48
N ASP A 73 12.59 -8.80 2.56
CA ASP A 73 11.64 -8.39 1.51
C ASP A 73 10.37 -7.73 2.10
N ASN A 74 9.98 -8.12 3.32
CA ASN A 74 8.84 -7.55 4.05
C ASN A 74 9.10 -6.11 4.53
N ASP A 75 10.33 -5.74 4.86
CA ASP A 75 10.63 -4.38 5.35
C ASP A 75 10.45 -3.36 4.25
N PHE A 76 10.89 -3.70 3.03
CA PHE A 76 10.67 -2.87 1.85
C PHE A 76 9.17 -2.64 1.57
N LEU A 77 8.37 -3.71 1.63
CA LEU A 77 6.92 -3.62 1.45
C LEU A 77 6.25 -2.75 2.52
N LYS A 78 6.67 -2.85 3.79
CA LYS A 78 6.17 -2.00 4.88
C LYS A 78 6.47 -0.52 4.63
N ILE A 79 7.70 -0.20 4.18
CA ILE A 79 8.08 1.16 3.82
C ILE A 79 7.19 1.68 2.68
N LEU A 80 6.93 0.86 1.67
CA LEU A 80 6.08 1.25 0.54
C LEU A 80 4.64 1.56 0.99
N VAL A 81 4.03 0.69 1.80
CA VAL A 81 2.68 0.91 2.35
C VAL A 81 2.64 2.18 3.20
N THR A 82 3.62 2.39 4.07
CA THR A 82 3.70 3.58 4.94
C THR A 82 3.82 4.87 4.13
N LEU A 83 4.65 4.86 3.10
CA LEU A 83 4.82 5.99 2.20
C LEU A 83 3.52 6.30 1.45
N GLN A 84 2.86 5.29 0.89
CA GLN A 84 1.59 5.46 0.18
C GLN A 84 0.49 6.01 1.10
N ASN A 85 0.36 5.48 2.33
CA ASN A 85 -0.54 6.01 3.34
C ASN A 85 -0.27 7.49 3.64
N THR A 86 1.01 7.86 3.78
CA THR A 86 1.42 9.25 4.06
C THR A 86 1.03 10.19 2.91
N LEU A 87 1.25 9.77 1.67
CA LEU A 87 0.89 10.55 0.47
C LEU A 87 -0.63 10.68 0.33
N ASN A 88 -1.38 9.62 0.62
CA ASN A 88 -2.83 9.59 0.50
C ASN A 88 -3.55 10.30 1.66
N ARG A 89 -2.88 10.49 2.81
CA ARG A 89 -3.50 11.01 4.05
C ARG A 89 -4.31 12.28 3.85
N LYS A 90 -3.77 13.29 3.15
CA LYS A 90 -4.46 14.57 2.93
C LYS A 90 -5.70 14.41 2.04
N ALA A 91 -5.57 13.66 0.94
CA ALA A 91 -6.67 13.38 0.04
C ALA A 91 -7.77 12.57 0.74
N PHE A 92 -7.38 11.60 1.58
CA PHE A 92 -8.30 10.78 2.36
C PHE A 92 -9.12 11.61 3.35
N MET A 93 -8.45 12.51 4.10
CA MET A 93 -9.11 13.43 5.04
C MET A 93 -10.14 14.34 4.37
N ALA A 94 -9.94 14.70 3.11
CA ALA A 94 -10.85 15.57 2.36
C ALA A 94 -12.14 14.86 1.91
N VAL A 95 -12.18 13.53 1.89
CA VAL A 95 -13.38 12.77 1.50
C VAL A 95 -14.34 12.65 2.69
N PRO A 96 -15.64 12.96 2.57
CA PRO A 96 -16.61 12.73 3.65
C PRO A 96 -16.73 11.24 4.01
N VAL A 97 -16.94 10.91 5.29
CA VAL A 97 -16.92 9.53 5.81
C VAL A 97 -17.96 8.63 5.15
N GLU A 98 -19.11 9.20 4.82
CA GLU A 98 -20.25 8.52 4.20
C GLU A 98 -19.93 8.05 2.76
N GLU A 99 -18.92 8.66 2.15
CA GLU A 99 -18.37 8.30 0.84
C GLU A 99 -17.16 7.35 0.93
N ARG A 100 -16.82 6.91 2.16
CA ARG A 100 -15.72 5.98 2.42
C ARG A 100 -16.23 4.56 2.68
N ALA A 101 -15.40 3.57 2.37
CA ALA A 101 -15.67 2.17 2.69
C ALA A 101 -14.48 1.51 3.39
N VAL A 102 -14.75 0.52 4.25
CA VAL A 102 -13.73 -0.32 4.88
C VAL A 102 -13.85 -1.74 4.37
N PHE A 103 -12.73 -2.32 3.96
CA PHE A 103 -12.63 -3.72 3.57
C PHE A 103 -11.81 -4.49 4.60
N MET A 104 -12.47 -5.44 5.26
CA MET A 104 -11.85 -6.36 6.22
C MET A 104 -11.65 -7.74 5.57
N PRO A 105 -10.54 -8.43 5.84
CA PRO A 105 -10.29 -9.75 5.30
C PRO A 105 -11.04 -10.80 6.14
N GLN A 106 -11.47 -11.88 5.51
CA GLN A 106 -12.12 -13.00 6.20
C GLN A 106 -11.22 -13.67 7.26
N CYS A 107 -9.89 -13.54 7.11
CA CYS A 107 -8.89 -14.17 7.97
C CYS A 107 -8.91 -13.66 9.42
N LEU A 108 -9.53 -12.51 9.70
CA LEU A 108 -9.70 -11.97 11.07
C LEU A 108 -10.75 -12.72 11.89
N ARG A 109 -11.55 -13.57 11.25
CA ARG A 109 -12.62 -14.32 11.91
C ARG A 109 -12.04 -15.49 12.69
N SER A 110 -12.71 -15.82 13.79
CA SER A 110 -12.49 -17.11 14.44
C SER A 110 -12.96 -18.25 13.54
N ASN A 111 -12.29 -19.40 13.64
CA ASN A 111 -12.68 -20.65 12.99
C ASN A 111 -14.14 -21.04 13.29
N ALA A 112 -14.63 -20.72 14.49
CA ALA A 112 -16.00 -21.02 14.92
C ALA A 112 -17.03 -19.94 14.53
N CYS A 113 -16.67 -18.99 13.66
CA CYS A 113 -17.54 -17.86 13.32
C CYS A 113 -18.78 -18.31 12.51
N PRO A 114 -20.02 -18.04 12.99
CA PRO A 114 -21.27 -18.46 12.33
C PRO A 114 -21.68 -17.57 11.15
N ALA A 115 -20.80 -16.67 10.69
CA ALA A 115 -21.09 -15.78 9.57
C ALA A 115 -21.09 -16.55 8.23
N HIS A 116 -22.10 -16.29 7.41
CA HIS A 116 -22.24 -16.87 6.08
C HIS A 116 -21.89 -15.87 4.99
N LEU A 117 -21.49 -16.40 3.84
CA LEU A 117 -21.16 -15.61 2.66
C LEU A 117 -22.44 -15.17 1.95
N HIS A 118 -22.53 -13.88 1.64
CA HIS A 118 -23.60 -13.26 0.86
C HIS A 118 -23.01 -12.45 -0.31
N ASP A 119 -23.88 -11.84 -1.11
CA ASP A 119 -23.49 -11.06 -2.30
C ASP A 119 -22.58 -9.86 -2.02
N GLU A 120 -22.62 -9.33 -0.80
CA GLU A 120 -21.81 -8.19 -0.33
C GLU A 120 -20.62 -8.64 0.53
N GLY A 121 -20.34 -9.94 0.59
CA GLY A 121 -19.34 -10.52 1.48
C GLY A 121 -19.97 -11.21 2.68
N LEU A 122 -19.18 -11.41 3.73
CA LEU A 122 -19.58 -12.10 4.94
C LEU A 122 -20.42 -11.19 5.83
N LYS A 123 -21.62 -11.63 6.21
CA LYS A 123 -22.47 -10.88 7.16
C LYS A 123 -22.12 -11.30 8.59
N CYS A 124 -21.34 -10.47 9.27
CA CYS A 124 -21.03 -10.65 10.69
C CYS A 124 -22.31 -10.65 11.52
N ARG A 125 -22.43 -11.62 12.44
CA ARG A 125 -23.55 -11.76 13.39
C ARG A 125 -23.20 -11.29 14.80
N GLU A 126 -22.08 -10.57 14.95
CA GLU A 126 -21.59 -10.07 16.24
C GLU A 126 -21.49 -11.15 17.32
N CYS A 127 -21.04 -12.34 16.92
CA CYS A 127 -20.98 -13.52 17.79
C CYS A 127 -20.00 -13.44 18.98
N GLY A 128 -19.24 -12.34 19.12
CA GLY A 128 -18.26 -12.16 20.19
C GLY A 128 -16.95 -12.96 20.08
N LEU A 129 -16.84 -13.89 19.13
CA LEU A 129 -15.67 -14.78 18.98
C LEU A 129 -14.41 -14.11 18.39
N CYS A 130 -14.54 -12.89 17.85
CA CYS A 130 -13.42 -12.12 17.30
C CYS A 130 -13.74 -10.61 17.34
N LYS A 131 -12.72 -9.76 17.23
CA LYS A 131 -12.86 -8.29 17.25
C LYS A 131 -13.54 -7.70 16.01
N VAL A 132 -13.73 -8.49 14.95
CA VAL A 132 -14.39 -8.02 13.70
C VAL A 132 -15.79 -7.47 13.96
N GLY A 133 -16.55 -8.08 14.87
CA GLY A 133 -17.90 -7.59 15.22
C GLY A 133 -17.87 -6.20 15.86
N GLU A 134 -17.01 -6.02 16.85
CA GLU A 134 -16.80 -4.73 17.53
C GLU A 134 -16.30 -3.66 16.55
N GLY A 135 -15.28 -3.98 15.76
CA GLY A 135 -14.71 -3.06 14.77
C GLY A 135 -15.73 -2.66 13.70
N LYS A 136 -16.53 -3.61 13.20
CA LYS A 136 -17.62 -3.32 12.26
C LYS A 136 -18.62 -2.33 12.87
N ARG A 137 -19.10 -2.59 14.09
CA ARG A 137 -20.06 -1.71 14.79
C ARG A 137 -19.50 -0.29 14.93
N LEU A 138 -18.26 -0.15 15.41
CA LEU A 138 -17.60 1.14 15.63
C LEU A 138 -17.40 1.93 14.33
N LEU A 139 -17.00 1.27 13.25
CA LEU A 139 -16.82 1.91 11.95
C LEU A 139 -18.16 2.31 11.31
N GLU A 140 -19.19 1.49 11.45
CA GLU A 140 -20.55 1.83 11.01
C GLU A 140 -21.12 3.02 11.79
N LEU A 141 -20.84 3.12 13.10
CA LEU A 141 -21.19 4.29 13.92
C LEU A 141 -20.53 5.59 13.44
N LEU A 142 -19.32 5.51 12.89
CA LEU A 142 -18.65 6.65 12.23
C LEU A 142 -19.27 7.02 10.87
N GLY A 143 -20.12 6.16 10.30
CA GLY A 143 -20.74 6.36 8.98
C GLY A 143 -20.07 5.60 7.83
N TYR A 144 -19.08 4.75 8.11
CA TYR A 144 -18.44 3.93 7.08
C TYR A 144 -19.36 2.82 6.57
N ARG A 145 -19.23 2.48 5.28
CA ARG A 145 -19.70 1.20 4.75
C ARG A 145 -18.65 0.13 4.99
N VAL A 146 -18.96 -0.90 5.76
CA VAL A 146 -18.01 -1.97 6.11
C VAL A 146 -18.33 -3.25 5.35
N PHE A 147 -17.33 -3.82 4.68
CA PHE A 147 -17.42 -5.07 3.95
C PHE A 147 -16.39 -6.06 4.47
N ILE A 148 -16.82 -7.27 4.83
CA ILE A 148 -15.93 -8.37 5.20
C ILE A 148 -15.85 -9.30 3.99
N VAL A 149 -14.68 -9.38 3.36
CA VAL A 149 -14.53 -9.99 2.04
C VAL A 149 -13.58 -11.19 2.05
N PRO A 150 -13.90 -12.27 1.31
CA PRO A 150 -13.02 -13.43 1.20
C PRO A 150 -11.85 -13.24 0.22
N GLY A 151 -11.92 -12.23 -0.66
CA GLY A 151 -10.88 -11.98 -1.65
C GLY A 151 -11.13 -10.75 -2.51
N SER A 152 -10.13 -10.41 -3.33
CA SER A 152 -10.06 -9.16 -4.10
C SER A 152 -11.18 -8.99 -5.15
N SER A 153 -11.77 -10.09 -5.64
CA SER A 153 -12.91 -10.04 -6.57
C SER A 153 -14.16 -9.39 -5.93
N PHE A 154 -14.38 -9.62 -4.63
CA PHE A 154 -15.46 -8.98 -3.89
C PHE A 154 -15.21 -7.48 -3.73
N ILE A 155 -13.97 -7.08 -3.43
CA ILE A 155 -13.57 -5.67 -3.33
C ILE A 155 -13.94 -4.93 -4.62
N LYS A 156 -13.51 -5.44 -5.77
CA LYS A 156 -13.82 -4.84 -7.08
C LYS A 156 -15.34 -4.75 -7.34
N ARG A 157 -16.11 -5.76 -6.95
CA ARG A 157 -17.58 -5.76 -7.09
C ARG A 157 -18.24 -4.69 -6.21
N MET A 158 -17.81 -4.57 -4.95
CA MET A 158 -18.34 -3.57 -4.02
C MET A 158 -17.96 -2.16 -4.45
N ILE A 159 -16.72 -1.95 -4.90
CA ILE A 159 -16.29 -0.67 -5.47
C ILE A 159 -17.17 -0.29 -6.67
N LYS A 160 -17.40 -1.22 -7.60
CA LYS A 160 -18.27 -0.96 -8.76
C LYS A 160 -19.72 -0.63 -8.36
N ARG A 161 -20.24 -1.28 -7.31
CA ARG A 161 -21.62 -1.13 -6.85
C ARG A 161 -21.86 0.15 -6.04
N TYR A 162 -20.96 0.47 -5.11
CA TYR A 162 -21.14 1.58 -4.16
C TYR A 162 -20.33 2.83 -4.50
N ARG A 163 -19.35 2.71 -5.40
CA ARG A 163 -18.46 3.79 -5.85
C ARG A 163 -17.94 4.67 -4.71
N PRO A 164 -17.25 4.08 -3.71
CA PRO A 164 -16.61 4.87 -2.67
C PRO A 164 -15.52 5.76 -3.28
N LYS A 165 -15.34 6.97 -2.75
CA LYS A 165 -14.26 7.87 -3.14
C LYS A 165 -12.96 7.59 -2.40
N ALA A 166 -13.06 7.00 -1.22
CA ALA A 166 -11.91 6.55 -0.46
C ALA A 166 -12.17 5.23 0.27
N ILE A 167 -11.12 4.45 0.51
CA ILE A 167 -11.22 3.16 1.18
C ILE A 167 -10.16 2.97 2.25
N ILE A 168 -10.48 2.17 3.27
CA ILE A 168 -9.50 1.57 4.19
C ILE A 168 -9.44 0.08 3.89
N GLY A 169 -8.27 -0.41 3.49
CA GLY A 169 -8.01 -1.84 3.30
C GLY A 169 -7.27 -2.41 4.50
N ILE A 170 -7.82 -3.45 5.12
CA ILE A 170 -7.19 -4.19 6.22
C ILE A 170 -6.76 -5.54 5.67
N GLY A 171 -5.55 -6.01 5.97
CA GLY A 171 -5.03 -7.24 5.39
C GLY A 171 -3.60 -7.57 5.78
N CYS A 172 -3.10 -8.68 5.23
CA CYS A 172 -1.67 -8.96 5.29
C CYS A 172 -0.91 -7.94 4.42
N LEU A 173 0.40 -7.86 4.61
CA LEU A 173 1.24 -6.84 3.96
C LEU A 173 1.11 -6.82 2.43
N ILE A 174 1.05 -8.00 1.80
CA ILE A 174 0.92 -8.14 0.34
C ILE A 174 -0.47 -7.67 -0.11
N GLU A 175 -1.54 -8.11 0.55
CA GLU A 175 -2.91 -7.73 0.21
C GLU A 175 -3.13 -6.22 0.33
N VAL A 176 -2.58 -5.59 1.37
CA VAL A 176 -2.67 -4.15 1.56
C VAL A 176 -1.96 -3.39 0.44
N LYS A 177 -0.73 -3.80 0.10
CA LYS A 177 0.04 -3.19 -0.99
C LYS A 177 -0.69 -3.31 -2.33
N GLU A 178 -1.17 -4.51 -2.68
CA GLU A 178 -1.92 -4.72 -3.91
C GLU A 178 -3.26 -3.96 -3.92
N GLY A 179 -3.91 -3.86 -2.76
CA GLY A 179 -5.15 -3.10 -2.58
C GLY A 179 -4.97 -1.61 -2.84
N ILE A 180 -3.89 -1.01 -2.34
CA ILE A 180 -3.58 0.41 -2.59
C ILE A 180 -3.28 0.64 -4.08
N GLU A 181 -2.45 -0.21 -4.69
CA GLU A 181 -2.14 -0.10 -6.12
C GLU A 181 -3.39 -0.23 -7.00
N MET A 182 -4.24 -1.21 -6.72
CA MET A 182 -5.50 -1.42 -7.44
C MET A 182 -6.42 -0.21 -7.30
N SER A 183 -6.49 0.40 -6.11
CA SER A 183 -7.31 1.59 -5.87
C SER A 183 -6.79 2.81 -6.60
N SER A 184 -5.47 2.98 -6.65
CA SER A 184 -4.82 4.05 -7.42
C SER A 184 -5.07 3.94 -8.92
N GLN A 185 -5.21 2.72 -9.46
CA GLN A 185 -5.52 2.50 -10.89
C GLN A 185 -6.95 2.90 -11.28
N ILE A 186 -7.84 3.06 -10.30
CA ILE A 186 -9.26 3.40 -10.49
C ILE A 186 -9.64 4.70 -9.78
N ASP A 187 -8.66 5.55 -9.49
CA ASP A 187 -8.81 6.89 -8.90
C ASP A 187 -9.55 6.90 -7.54
N ILE A 188 -9.33 5.88 -6.72
CA ILE A 188 -9.85 5.79 -5.35
C ILE A 188 -8.72 5.99 -4.35
N VAL A 189 -8.91 6.90 -3.40
CA VAL A 189 -7.91 7.15 -2.35
C VAL A 189 -7.92 6.00 -1.35
N ALA A 190 -6.82 5.26 -1.24
CA ALA A 190 -6.73 4.12 -0.33
C ALA A 190 -5.77 4.37 0.83
N MET A 191 -6.21 3.99 2.02
CA MET A 191 -5.36 3.81 3.21
C MET A 191 -5.28 2.32 3.53
N GLY A 192 -4.09 1.84 3.89
CA GLY A 192 -3.85 0.45 4.22
C GLY A 192 -3.49 0.26 5.69
N VAL A 193 -4.10 -0.73 6.36
CA VAL A 193 -3.71 -1.13 7.72
C VAL A 193 -3.29 -2.59 7.69
N VAL A 194 -2.01 -2.82 8.03
CA VAL A 194 -1.41 -4.16 8.01
C VAL A 194 -1.76 -4.89 9.30
N ASN A 195 -2.06 -6.18 9.19
CA ASN A 195 -2.32 -7.05 10.33
C ASN A 195 -1.09 -7.17 11.25
N THR A 196 -1.34 -7.33 12.55
CA THR A 196 -0.28 -7.61 13.54
C THR A 196 0.19 -9.06 13.47
N SER A 197 -0.69 -9.96 13.01
CA SER A 197 -0.37 -11.36 12.78
C SER A 197 -0.91 -11.82 11.42
N ASP A 198 -0.06 -12.48 10.66
CA ASP A 198 -0.40 -13.03 9.34
C ASP A 198 -0.75 -14.53 9.45
N GLY A 199 -1.67 -14.98 8.59
CA GLY A 199 -2.18 -16.34 8.60
C GLY A 199 -3.49 -16.46 7.83
N CYS A 200 -3.95 -17.70 7.64
CA CYS A 200 -5.18 -17.96 6.89
C CYS A 200 -6.45 -17.87 7.77
N VAL A 201 -6.32 -18.03 9.09
CA VAL A 201 -7.44 -17.91 10.05
C VAL A 201 -6.94 -17.36 11.38
N GLU A 202 -7.83 -16.70 12.14
CA GLU A 202 -7.53 -16.15 13.48
C GLU A 202 -6.37 -15.14 13.50
N THR A 203 -6.22 -14.42 12.40
CA THR A 203 -5.33 -13.25 12.33
C THR A 203 -5.88 -12.08 13.15
N SER A 204 -5.01 -11.16 13.51
CA SER A 204 -5.38 -9.93 14.24
C SER A 204 -4.96 -8.70 13.45
N ALA A 205 -5.88 -7.77 13.30
CA ALA A 205 -5.60 -6.44 12.78
C ALA A 205 -5.02 -5.56 13.89
N ASP A 206 -4.22 -4.57 13.51
CA ASP A 206 -3.91 -3.45 14.40
C ASP A 206 -5.15 -2.55 14.53
N TRP A 207 -6.03 -2.89 15.46
CA TRP A 207 -7.29 -2.17 15.67
C TRP A 207 -7.05 -0.72 16.07
N ASP A 208 -5.97 -0.43 16.78
CA ASP A 208 -5.66 0.94 17.17
C ASP A 208 -5.29 1.79 15.94
N GLU A 209 -4.54 1.23 15.00
CA GLU A 209 -4.24 1.88 13.71
C GLU A 209 -5.48 1.96 12.79
N VAL A 210 -6.35 0.94 12.80
CA VAL A 210 -7.64 0.98 12.09
C VAL A 210 -8.47 2.17 12.55
N PHE A 211 -8.64 2.34 13.87
CA PHE A 211 -9.46 3.43 14.38
C PHE A 211 -8.81 4.79 14.21
N ARG A 212 -7.49 4.92 14.41
CA ARG A 212 -6.74 6.15 14.10
C ARG A 212 -6.88 6.56 12.64
N THR A 213 -6.80 5.61 11.72
CA THR A 213 -7.00 5.86 10.29
C THR A 213 -8.46 6.25 9.99
N ALA A 214 -9.42 5.57 10.62
CA ALA A 214 -10.84 5.79 10.37
C ALA A 214 -11.32 7.19 10.80
N ILE A 215 -10.76 7.77 11.87
CA ILE A 215 -11.15 9.10 12.33
C ILE A 215 -10.50 10.25 11.56
N LEU A 216 -9.57 9.97 10.64
CA LEU A 216 -8.87 11.01 9.88
C LEU A 216 -9.86 11.92 9.11
N GLY A 217 -9.78 13.22 9.39
CA GLY A 217 -10.63 14.24 8.74
C GLY A 217 -12.03 14.36 9.35
N ILE A 218 -12.32 13.66 10.46
CA ILE A 218 -13.55 13.81 11.22
C ILE A 218 -13.32 14.88 12.32
N PRO A 219 -14.22 15.87 12.48
CA PRO A 219 -14.16 16.80 13.59
C PRO A 219 -14.31 16.06 14.93
N PRO A 220 -13.55 16.42 15.99
CA PRO A 220 -13.60 15.74 17.29
C PRO A 220 -15.01 15.63 17.87
N GLU A 221 -15.89 16.60 17.60
CA GLU A 221 -17.27 16.63 18.11
C GLU A 221 -18.17 15.54 17.50
N LYS A 222 -17.76 14.98 16.35
CA LYS A 222 -18.50 13.92 15.65
C LYS A 222 -17.93 12.53 15.91
N ILE A 223 -16.85 12.42 16.68
CA ILE A 223 -16.25 11.13 17.02
C ILE A 223 -17.04 10.53 18.21
N PRO A 224 -17.53 9.27 18.10
CA PRO A 224 -18.18 8.59 19.21
C PRO A 224 -17.25 8.51 20.44
N GLU A 225 -17.81 8.61 21.64
CA GLU A 225 -17.03 8.59 22.90
C GLU A 225 -16.09 7.38 23.01
N GLU A 226 -16.53 6.23 22.50
CA GLU A 226 -15.79 4.98 22.45
C GLU A 226 -14.46 5.08 21.66
N LEU A 227 -14.38 6.04 20.72
CA LEU A 227 -13.22 6.26 19.85
C LEU A 227 -12.41 7.51 20.21
N ASN A 228 -12.83 8.31 21.20
CA ASN A 228 -12.14 9.55 21.58
C ASN A 228 -10.67 9.32 21.98
N LYS A 229 -10.34 8.15 22.54
CA LYS A 229 -8.95 7.79 22.89
C LYS A 229 -8.01 7.75 21.66
N TYR A 230 -8.56 7.60 20.46
CA TYR A 230 -7.79 7.56 19.21
C TYR A 230 -7.57 8.94 18.59
N SER A 231 -8.29 9.98 19.05
CA SER A 231 -8.20 11.35 18.51
C SER A 231 -7.01 12.17 19.02
N ASN A 232 -6.32 11.71 20.07
CA ASN A 232 -5.36 12.51 20.84
C ASN A 232 -3.88 12.17 20.61
N ASN A 233 -3.50 11.70 19.41
CA ASN A 233 -2.09 11.50 19.02
C ASN A 233 -1.84 11.93 17.58
#